data_AF-A0A6G0IKY7-F1
#
_entry.id   AF-A0A6G0IKY7-F1
#
_cell.length_a   1.000
_cell.length_b   1.000
_cell.length_c   1.000
_cell.angle_alpha   90.00
_cell.angle_beta   90.00
_cell.angle_gamma   90.00
#
_symmetry.space_group_name_H-M   'P 1'
#
loop_
_entity.id
_entity.type
_entity.pdbx_description
1 polymer ?
#
loop_
_entity_poly.entity_id
_entity_poly.type
_entity_poly.pdbx_seq_one_letter_code
_entity_poly.pdbx_strand_id
1 'polypeptide(L)'
;MSRGNAQQAKSSATVSRNLNRFSTFVKSGGEAFVLGEASGFVKDGDKICVVMGQYGPEWQENPYPFACTIDDPTKQTKFKGMKSYISYKLTPTHTQNQVNRRYKHFDWLYARLVEKFPVISVPHIPEKQATGRFEEDFISKRRKGLIWWMNHMTSHPVLARCDVFQHFLTCNSTDEKAWKQGKRKAEKDEMVGANFFLTISTPAAPLDFQEVESKIDGFKTFTKRMDDSALQLNATVNEFARKQISGFKKEYQKVGLSFKVLSQAFEMDQQAYSAGLNQAISFTGEAYESIGEYFAEQPSKDLDPIMDLLGLYQGHLANYPDIIHVQKGALTKVKESQKHVEEGKMDRAQAEGIDERCNIISCATLAEIQHFHQIRVRDFKAQMQHYLQQQITFFQKITVAPGLSFNNHSVII
;
A
#
# COMPACT_ATOMS: atom_id res chain seq x y z
N MET A 1 20.43 45.25 59.01
CA MET A 1 19.51 44.25 58.42
C MET A 1 19.44 44.52 56.92
N SER A 2 20.10 43.72 56.10
CA SER A 2 20.02 43.80 54.64
C SER A 2 19.78 42.41 54.06
N ARG A 3 18.93 42.38 53.03
CA ARG A 3 18.29 41.21 52.41
C ARG A 3 19.28 40.28 51.72
N GLY A 4 19.00 38.99 51.75
CA GLY A 4 19.56 37.99 50.83
C GLY A 4 18.44 37.15 50.23
N ASN A 5 17.94 37.55 49.07
CA ASN A 5 17.07 36.74 48.22
C ASN A 5 17.94 35.65 47.57
N ALA A 6 17.69 34.38 47.88
CA ALA A 6 18.27 33.26 47.15
C ALA A 6 17.48 33.05 45.85
N GLN A 7 18.00 33.57 44.74
CA GLN A 7 17.58 33.16 43.40
C GLN A 7 18.12 31.74 43.15
N GLN A 8 17.22 30.75 43.12
CA GLN A 8 17.47 29.44 42.54
C GLN A 8 17.71 29.61 41.04
N ALA A 9 18.96 29.45 40.60
CA ALA A 9 19.31 29.38 39.19
C ALA A 9 18.83 28.04 38.61
N LYS A 10 17.75 28.07 37.80
CA LYS A 10 17.39 26.98 36.90
C LYS A 10 18.33 27.02 35.69
N SER A 11 19.49 26.36 35.75
CA SER A 11 20.26 26.04 34.54
C SER A 11 19.73 24.74 33.94
N SER A 12 18.61 24.82 33.21
CA SER A 12 18.12 23.72 32.38
C SER A 12 18.91 23.75 31.06
N ALA A 13 20.09 23.13 31.05
CA ALA A 13 20.83 22.89 29.83
C ALA A 13 20.17 21.72 29.07
N THR A 14 19.11 22.06 28.33
CA THR A 14 18.38 21.12 27.48
C THR A 14 19.08 21.07 26.12
N VAL A 15 19.18 19.88 25.50
CA VAL A 15 19.52 19.78 24.07
C VAL A 15 18.58 20.71 23.30
N SER A 16 19.14 21.63 22.52
CA SER A 16 18.33 22.69 21.88
C SER A 16 17.28 22.06 20.97
N ARG A 17 16.04 22.53 21.10
CA ARG A 17 14.97 22.17 20.15
C ARG A 17 15.37 22.55 18.73
N ASN A 18 14.95 21.73 17.78
CA ASN A 18 15.16 22.02 16.38
C ASN A 18 14.43 23.33 16.03
N LEU A 19 15.18 24.32 15.52
CA LEU A 19 14.64 25.62 15.13
C LEU A 19 13.66 25.49 13.95
N ASN A 20 13.77 24.42 13.16
CA ASN A 20 12.82 24.12 12.10
C ASN A 20 11.60 23.35 12.62
N ARG A 21 10.63 24.12 13.15
CA ARG A 21 9.30 23.62 13.58
C ARG A 21 8.50 22.90 12.48
N PHE A 22 8.92 23.00 11.22
CA PHE A 22 8.24 22.38 10.09
C PHE A 22 8.85 21.05 9.66
N SER A 23 9.99 20.66 10.23
CA SER A 23 10.61 19.36 9.99
C SER A 23 9.70 18.20 10.42
N THR A 24 9.78 17.09 9.70
CA THR A 24 8.97 15.90 9.98
C THR A 24 9.28 15.33 11.37
N PHE A 25 10.54 15.40 11.82
CA PHE A 25 10.95 14.94 13.16
C PHE A 25 10.22 15.71 14.28
N VAL A 26 9.98 17.01 14.09
CA VAL A 26 9.19 17.82 15.04
C VAL A 26 7.70 17.52 14.91
N LYS A 27 7.16 17.52 13.69
CA LYS A 27 5.72 17.31 13.44
C LYS A 27 5.21 15.93 13.88
N SER A 28 6.04 14.90 13.73
CA SER A 28 5.75 13.53 14.19
C SER A 28 5.78 13.38 15.72
N GLY A 29 6.26 14.39 16.45
CA GLY A 29 6.50 14.30 17.89
C GLY A 29 7.74 13.49 18.26
N GLY A 30 8.55 13.04 17.29
CA GLY A 30 9.78 12.31 17.56
C GLY A 30 10.75 13.11 18.43
N GLU A 31 10.93 14.41 18.18
CA GLU A 31 11.80 15.26 19.01
C GLU A 31 11.28 15.36 20.45
N ALA A 32 10.00 15.69 20.62
CA ALA A 32 9.38 15.81 21.93
C ALA A 32 9.45 14.49 22.72
N PHE A 33 9.29 13.35 22.04
CA PHE A 33 9.46 12.04 22.67
C PHE A 33 10.91 11.83 23.11
N VAL A 34 11.89 11.97 22.22
CA VAL A 34 13.32 11.74 22.55
C VAL A 34 13.78 12.64 23.70
N LEU A 35 13.31 13.88 23.75
CA LEU A 35 13.60 14.83 24.83
C LEU A 35 12.82 14.57 26.14
N GLY A 36 11.94 13.56 26.20
CA GLY A 36 11.21 13.19 27.40
C GLY A 36 10.01 14.08 27.71
N GLU A 37 9.47 14.78 26.71
CA GLU A 37 8.32 15.69 26.86
C GLU A 37 6.96 14.95 26.71
N ALA A 38 6.97 13.68 26.31
CA ALA A 38 5.78 12.84 26.24
C ALA A 38 5.30 12.43 27.65
N SER A 39 3.99 12.49 27.89
CA SER A 39 3.40 12.25 29.22
C SER A 39 2.06 11.49 29.19
N GLY A 40 1.73 10.87 28.06
CA GLY A 40 0.51 10.08 27.92
C GLY A 40 0.47 8.84 28.83
N PHE A 41 -0.71 8.51 29.36
CA PHE A 41 -0.93 7.31 30.16
C PHE A 41 -1.30 6.11 29.27
N VAL A 42 -0.38 5.16 29.11
CA VAL A 42 -0.57 3.96 28.28
C VAL A 42 -1.19 2.83 29.10
N LYS A 43 -2.32 2.29 28.64
CA LYS A 43 -2.91 1.08 29.21
C LYS A 43 -2.14 -0.14 28.71
N ASP A 44 -2.04 -1.20 29.52
CA ASP A 44 -1.33 -2.41 29.12
C ASP A 44 -1.89 -3.06 27.84
N GLY A 45 -3.21 -3.00 27.63
CA GLY A 45 -3.85 -3.51 26.41
C GLY A 45 -3.52 -2.72 25.13
N ASP A 46 -3.02 -1.49 25.26
CA ASP A 46 -2.68 -0.61 24.15
C ASP A 46 -1.19 -0.72 23.75
N LYS A 47 -0.41 -1.56 24.45
CA LYS A 47 1.01 -1.78 24.16
C LYS A 47 1.21 -2.48 22.82
N ILE A 48 2.14 -1.95 22.04
CA ILE A 48 2.62 -2.48 20.77
C ILE A 48 4.01 -3.06 21.02
N CYS A 49 4.14 -4.38 20.86
CA CYS A 49 5.39 -5.07 21.17
C CYS A 49 6.27 -5.24 19.93
N VAL A 50 7.54 -4.93 20.07
CA VAL A 50 8.61 -5.31 19.15
C VAL A 50 9.37 -6.47 19.79
N VAL A 51 9.63 -7.52 19.02
CA VAL A 51 10.38 -8.71 19.45
C VAL A 51 11.65 -8.85 18.61
N MET A 52 12.64 -9.60 19.11
CA MET A 52 13.81 -9.96 18.32
C MET A 52 13.54 -11.25 17.56
N GLY A 53 13.40 -11.13 16.24
CA GLY A 53 13.35 -12.25 15.30
C GLY A 53 14.75 -12.67 14.83
N GLN A 54 14.78 -13.64 13.92
CA GLN A 54 16.03 -14.16 13.35
C GLN A 54 16.87 -13.09 12.62
N TYR A 55 16.20 -12.09 12.04
CA TYR A 55 16.84 -11.07 11.19
C TYR A 55 16.88 -9.68 11.83
N GLY A 56 16.53 -9.57 13.12
CA GLY A 56 16.49 -8.31 13.85
C GLY A 56 15.12 -8.02 14.46
N PRO A 57 14.86 -6.77 14.86
CA PRO A 57 13.57 -6.36 15.41
C PRO A 57 12.42 -6.59 14.43
N GLU A 58 11.30 -7.12 14.92
CA GLU A 58 10.07 -7.30 14.16
C GLU A 58 8.83 -7.05 15.03
N TRP A 59 7.72 -6.65 14.41
CA TRP A 59 6.45 -6.48 15.12
C TRP A 59 5.98 -7.83 15.66
N GLN A 60 5.56 -7.88 16.93
CA GLN A 60 4.92 -9.07 17.47
C GLN A 60 3.70 -9.42 16.62
N GLU A 61 3.61 -10.67 16.16
CA GLU A 61 2.52 -11.13 15.32
C GLU A 61 1.15 -10.93 15.99
N ASN A 62 0.13 -10.72 15.16
CA ASN A 62 -1.25 -10.66 15.64
C ASN A 62 -1.69 -12.09 16.05
N PRO A 63 -2.01 -12.36 17.33
CA PRO A 63 -2.45 -13.69 17.77
C PRO A 63 -3.80 -14.11 17.15
N TYR A 64 -4.58 -13.15 16.63
CA TYR A 64 -5.88 -13.38 16.02
C TYR A 64 -5.92 -12.77 14.61
N PRO A 65 -5.19 -13.37 13.64
CA PRO A 65 -5.16 -12.88 12.27
C PRO A 65 -6.55 -12.99 11.64
N PHE A 66 -6.90 -12.01 10.80
CA PHE A 66 -8.14 -12.01 10.05
C PHE A 66 -7.92 -11.35 8.70
N ALA A 67 -8.76 -11.67 7.72
CA ALA A 67 -8.88 -10.95 6.46
C ALA A 67 -10.23 -10.21 6.38
N CYS A 68 -10.36 -9.28 5.45
CA CYS A 68 -11.62 -8.60 5.15
C CYS A 68 -11.85 -8.53 3.64
N THR A 69 -12.99 -9.05 3.17
CA THR A 69 -13.36 -8.95 1.75
C THR A 69 -14.01 -7.60 1.44
N ILE A 70 -13.89 -7.16 0.19
CA ILE A 70 -14.62 -6.01 -0.36
C ILE A 70 -15.41 -6.48 -1.58
N ASP A 71 -16.73 -6.52 -1.41
CA ASP A 71 -17.67 -6.97 -2.43
C ASP A 71 -17.97 -5.85 -3.44
N ASP A 72 -18.83 -6.14 -4.41
CA ASP A 72 -19.17 -5.21 -5.46
C ASP A 72 -19.80 -3.91 -4.91
N PRO A 73 -19.35 -2.75 -5.42
CA PRO A 73 -19.84 -1.45 -5.01
C PRO A 73 -21.32 -1.28 -5.38
N THR A 74 -22.09 -0.78 -4.43
CA THR A 74 -23.51 -0.45 -4.63
C THR A 74 -23.70 1.06 -4.63
N LYS A 75 -24.53 1.55 -5.56
CA LYS A 75 -24.96 2.96 -5.57
C LYS A 75 -26.05 3.15 -4.51
N GLN A 76 -25.75 3.94 -3.50
CA GLN A 76 -26.70 4.31 -2.46
C GLN A 76 -27.15 5.77 -2.60
N THR A 77 -28.32 6.11 -2.07
CA THR A 77 -28.86 7.47 -2.05
C THR A 77 -29.15 7.93 -0.62
N LYS A 78 -29.02 9.23 -0.39
CA LYS A 78 -29.39 9.94 0.85
C LYS A 78 -30.30 11.11 0.50
N PHE A 79 -31.02 11.61 1.51
CA PHE A 79 -31.95 12.73 1.38
C PHE A 79 -33.00 12.52 0.28
N LYS A 80 -33.68 11.36 0.31
CA LYS A 80 -34.73 10.99 -0.66
C LYS A 80 -34.28 11.10 -2.12
N GLY A 81 -33.06 10.66 -2.43
CA GLY A 81 -32.52 10.66 -3.79
C GLY A 81 -31.69 11.89 -4.17
N MET A 82 -31.67 12.94 -3.36
CA MET A 82 -30.96 14.19 -3.69
C MET A 82 -29.43 14.06 -3.71
N LYS A 83 -28.86 13.05 -3.03
CA LYS A 83 -27.42 12.78 -3.05
C LYS A 83 -27.15 11.29 -3.22
N SER A 84 -26.37 10.92 -4.24
CA SER A 84 -25.89 9.55 -4.44
C SER A 84 -24.40 9.40 -4.10
N TYR A 85 -24.01 8.20 -3.68
CA TYR A 85 -22.62 7.82 -3.49
C TYR A 85 -22.43 6.31 -3.72
N ILE A 86 -21.20 5.91 -3.99
CA ILE A 86 -20.80 4.51 -4.07
C ILE A 86 -20.43 4.00 -2.67
N SER A 87 -21.00 2.87 -2.29
CA SER A 87 -20.76 2.15 -1.04
C SER A 87 -20.12 0.81 -1.31
N TYR A 88 -19.09 0.48 -0.54
CA TYR A 88 -18.37 -0.79 -0.57
C TYR A 88 -18.82 -1.61 0.63
N LYS A 89 -19.21 -2.86 0.39
CA LYS A 89 -19.61 -3.79 1.45
C LYS A 89 -18.36 -4.56 1.89
N LEU A 90 -18.10 -4.52 3.19
CA LEU A 90 -16.92 -5.09 3.84
C LEU A 90 -17.36 -6.25 4.72
N THR A 91 -16.64 -7.37 4.64
CA THR A 91 -16.92 -8.56 5.45
C THR A 91 -15.63 -9.05 6.13
N PRO A 92 -15.40 -8.68 7.40
CA PRO A 92 -14.27 -9.19 8.18
C PRO A 92 -14.49 -10.65 8.59
N THR A 93 -13.51 -11.49 8.35
CA THR A 93 -13.59 -12.95 8.60
C THR A 93 -13.79 -13.32 10.08
N HIS A 94 -13.31 -12.50 11.01
CA HIS A 94 -13.39 -12.77 12.46
C HIS A 94 -14.77 -12.46 13.07
N THR A 95 -15.58 -11.60 12.44
CA THR A 95 -16.94 -11.29 12.91
C THR A 95 -18.03 -11.76 11.97
N GLN A 96 -17.72 -11.95 10.68
CA GLN A 96 -18.67 -12.21 9.59
C GLN A 96 -19.78 -11.15 9.46
N ASN A 97 -19.66 -10.03 10.17
CA ASN A 97 -20.63 -8.95 10.16
C ASN A 97 -20.37 -8.03 8.98
N GLN A 98 -21.37 -7.85 8.13
CA GLN A 98 -21.25 -7.00 6.95
C GLN A 98 -21.44 -5.53 7.32
N VAL A 99 -20.51 -4.69 6.85
CA VAL A 99 -20.62 -3.23 6.99
C VAL A 99 -20.45 -2.54 5.65
N ASN A 100 -21.14 -1.42 5.47
CA ASN A 100 -21.12 -0.58 4.29
C ASN A 100 -20.29 0.68 4.57
N ARG A 101 -19.27 0.92 3.74
CA ARG A 101 -18.40 2.09 3.81
C ARG A 101 -18.26 2.71 2.44
N ARG A 102 -18.45 4.01 2.34
CA ARG A 102 -18.14 4.78 1.13
C ARG A 102 -16.69 5.23 1.15
N TYR A 103 -16.15 5.61 -0.01
CA TYR A 103 -14.77 6.10 -0.14
C TYR A 103 -14.40 7.21 0.87
N LYS A 104 -15.31 8.16 1.14
CA LYS A 104 -15.09 9.23 2.15
C LYS A 104 -14.82 8.69 3.57
N HIS A 105 -15.33 7.50 3.92
CA HIS A 105 -15.03 6.87 5.20
C HIS A 105 -13.63 6.27 5.22
N PHE A 106 -13.17 5.69 4.10
CA PHE A 106 -11.78 5.23 3.93
C PHE A 106 -10.80 6.40 4.02
N ASP A 107 -11.10 7.50 3.33
CA ASP A 107 -10.31 8.74 3.38
C ASP A 107 -10.17 9.30 4.80
N TRP A 108 -11.27 9.32 5.56
CA TRP A 108 -11.22 9.71 6.97
C TRP A 108 -10.35 8.77 7.81
N LEU A 109 -10.52 7.45 7.65
CA LEU A 109 -9.74 6.46 8.38
C LEU A 109 -8.24 6.59 8.04
N TYR A 110 -7.90 6.68 6.76
CA TYR A 110 -6.53 6.88 6.29
C TYR A 110 -5.90 8.11 6.95
N ALA A 111 -6.59 9.26 6.97
CA ALA A 111 -6.10 10.45 7.65
C ALA A 111 -5.86 10.26 9.15
N ARG A 112 -6.71 9.48 9.86
CA ARG A 112 -6.50 9.15 11.27
C ARG A 112 -5.29 8.23 11.48
N LEU A 113 -5.07 7.27 10.59
CA LEU A 113 -3.95 6.34 10.67
C LEU A 113 -2.62 7.05 10.42
N VAL A 114 -2.54 7.89 9.38
CA VAL A 114 -1.34 8.67 9.06
C VAL A 114 -0.96 9.62 10.20
N GLU A 115 -1.95 10.25 10.84
CA GLU A 115 -1.71 11.12 12.01
C GLU A 115 -1.23 10.33 13.24
N LYS A 116 -1.75 9.11 13.43
CA LYS A 116 -1.44 8.28 14.60
C LYS A 116 -0.06 7.63 14.54
N PHE A 117 0.39 7.23 13.35
CA PHE A 117 1.55 6.36 13.21
C PHE A 117 2.72 7.05 12.49
N PRO A 118 3.67 7.65 13.22
CA PRO A 118 4.80 8.38 12.62
C PRO A 118 5.88 7.48 12.00
N VAL A 119 5.96 6.21 12.40
CA VAL A 119 7.01 5.27 11.96
C VAL A 119 6.45 3.97 11.35
N ILE A 120 5.15 3.90 11.08
CA ILE A 120 4.52 2.79 10.36
C ILE A 120 4.07 3.28 8.99
N SER A 121 4.37 2.52 7.94
CA SER A 121 4.02 2.86 6.57
C SER A 121 2.56 2.50 6.29
N VAL A 122 1.66 3.46 6.50
CA VAL A 122 0.23 3.28 6.19
C VAL A 122 0.03 3.22 4.67
N PRO A 123 -0.57 2.14 4.11
CA PRO A 123 -0.80 2.03 2.67
C PRO A 123 -1.70 3.16 2.19
N HIS A 124 -1.37 3.75 1.04
CA HIS A 124 -2.15 4.85 0.45
C HIS A 124 -3.45 4.30 -0.16
N ILE A 125 -4.53 5.06 -0.01
CA ILE A 125 -5.80 4.74 -0.67
C ILE A 125 -5.79 5.23 -2.13
N PRO A 126 -6.57 4.61 -3.03
CA PRO A 126 -6.68 5.07 -4.42
C PRO A 126 -7.13 6.53 -4.51
N GLU A 127 -6.77 7.25 -5.57
CA GLU A 127 -7.01 8.69 -5.67
C GLU A 127 -8.49 9.14 -5.61
N LYS A 128 -8.66 10.39 -5.19
CA LYS A 128 -9.94 11.12 -5.24
C LYS A 128 -10.19 11.60 -6.67
N GLN A 129 -11.24 11.10 -7.31
CA GLN A 129 -11.75 11.65 -8.55
C GLN A 129 -13.11 12.33 -8.33
N ALA A 130 -13.23 13.58 -8.79
CA ALA A 130 -14.46 14.37 -8.68
C ALA A 130 -15.39 14.16 -9.89
N THR A 131 -14.83 14.14 -11.09
CA THR A 131 -15.49 13.83 -12.37
C THR A 131 -15.47 12.32 -12.64
N GLY A 132 -16.42 11.78 -13.41
CA GLY A 132 -16.42 10.35 -13.76
C GLY A 132 -16.61 9.37 -12.58
N ARG A 133 -16.95 9.84 -11.37
CA ARG A 133 -17.04 8.99 -10.16
C ARG A 133 -18.08 7.86 -10.20
N PHE A 134 -18.94 7.85 -11.22
CA PHE A 134 -19.96 6.84 -11.47
C PHE A 134 -19.65 5.97 -12.71
N GLU A 135 -18.52 6.19 -13.36
CA GLU A 135 -18.05 5.35 -14.48
C GLU A 135 -17.62 3.99 -13.95
N GLU A 136 -17.99 2.94 -14.66
CA GLU A 136 -17.79 1.56 -14.23
C GLU A 136 -16.30 1.21 -14.11
N ASP A 137 -15.50 1.60 -15.10
CA ASP A 137 -14.05 1.39 -15.09
C ASP A 137 -13.39 2.03 -13.87
N PHE A 138 -13.82 3.25 -13.54
CA PHE A 138 -13.31 3.97 -12.38
C PHE A 138 -13.70 3.29 -11.06
N ILE A 139 -14.97 2.88 -10.95
CA ILE A 139 -15.49 2.18 -9.78
C ILE A 139 -14.73 0.85 -9.59
N SER A 140 -14.52 0.11 -10.67
CA SER A 140 -13.80 -1.16 -10.69
C SER A 140 -12.33 -0.99 -10.27
N LYS A 141 -11.61 -0.05 -10.89
CA LYS A 141 -10.22 0.27 -10.54
C LYS A 141 -10.08 0.68 -9.08
N ARG A 142 -10.96 1.54 -8.59
CA ARG A 142 -10.96 1.95 -7.17
C ARG A 142 -11.26 0.77 -6.24
N ARG A 143 -12.19 -0.11 -6.59
CA ARG A 143 -12.49 -1.32 -5.80
C ARG A 143 -11.25 -2.20 -5.68
N LYS A 144 -10.57 -2.49 -6.79
CA LYS A 144 -9.31 -3.26 -6.80
C LYS A 144 -8.25 -2.64 -5.89
N GLY A 145 -8.03 -1.33 -6.02
CA GLY A 145 -7.08 -0.63 -5.14
C GLY A 145 -7.47 -0.64 -3.66
N LEU A 146 -8.77 -0.55 -3.33
CA LEU A 146 -9.25 -0.69 -1.94
C LEU A 146 -9.08 -2.12 -1.41
N ILE A 147 -9.19 -3.15 -2.25
CA ILE A 147 -8.92 -4.54 -1.87
C ILE A 147 -7.46 -4.70 -1.48
N TRP A 148 -6.53 -4.21 -2.32
CA TRP A 148 -5.09 -4.20 -2.00
C TRP A 148 -4.80 -3.47 -0.69
N TRP A 149 -5.35 -2.27 -0.53
CA TRP A 149 -5.24 -1.49 0.70
C TRP A 149 -5.74 -2.28 1.92
N MET A 150 -6.92 -2.90 1.84
CA MET A 150 -7.51 -3.67 2.93
C MET A 150 -6.66 -4.88 3.30
N ASN A 151 -6.17 -5.63 2.30
CA ASN A 151 -5.31 -6.79 2.51
C ASN A 151 -4.04 -6.39 3.30
N HIS A 152 -3.38 -5.29 2.91
CA HIS A 152 -2.21 -4.76 3.63
C HIS A 152 -2.54 -4.37 5.06
N MET A 153 -3.64 -3.62 5.25
CA MET A 153 -4.11 -3.21 6.57
C MET A 153 -4.38 -4.40 7.49
N THR A 154 -5.02 -5.46 6.98
CA THR A 154 -5.32 -6.66 7.76
C THR A 154 -4.11 -7.56 8.00
N SER A 155 -3.09 -7.53 7.13
CA SER A 155 -1.86 -8.30 7.31
C SER A 155 -0.84 -7.65 8.25
N HIS A 156 -0.99 -6.35 8.53
CA HIS A 156 -0.06 -5.63 9.38
C HIS A 156 -0.37 -5.85 10.87
N PRO A 157 0.57 -6.36 11.70
CA PRO A 157 0.28 -6.75 13.09
C PRO A 157 -0.25 -5.60 13.96
N VAL A 158 0.28 -4.38 13.76
CA VAL A 158 -0.19 -3.17 14.46
C VAL A 158 -1.47 -2.59 13.87
N LEU A 159 -1.52 -2.29 12.57
CA LEU A 159 -2.68 -1.62 11.96
C LEU A 159 -3.95 -2.46 12.06
N ALA A 160 -3.84 -3.79 11.90
CA ALA A 160 -4.97 -4.70 12.01
C ALA A 160 -5.63 -4.66 13.39
N ARG A 161 -4.88 -4.36 14.45
CA ARG A 161 -5.38 -4.30 15.84
C ARG A 161 -5.80 -2.89 16.27
N CYS A 162 -5.63 -1.89 15.41
CA CYS A 162 -5.91 -0.51 15.78
C CYS A 162 -7.42 -0.29 16.02
N ASP A 163 -7.77 0.26 17.19
CA ASP A 163 -9.15 0.53 17.62
C ASP A 163 -10.00 1.23 16.54
N VAL A 164 -9.46 2.25 15.88
CA VAL A 164 -10.19 3.01 14.86
C VAL A 164 -10.46 2.16 13.61
N PHE A 165 -9.56 1.24 13.27
CA PHE A 165 -9.74 0.30 12.17
C PHE A 165 -10.76 -0.78 12.55
N GLN A 166 -10.69 -1.32 13.76
CA GLN A 166 -11.67 -2.26 14.28
C GLN A 166 -13.08 -1.65 14.32
N HIS A 167 -13.22 -0.42 14.80
CA HIS A 167 -14.49 0.32 14.73
C HIS A 167 -14.96 0.52 13.28
N PHE A 168 -14.03 0.84 12.37
CA PHE A 168 -14.32 0.97 10.94
C PHE A 168 -14.91 -0.32 10.35
N LEU A 169 -14.41 -1.49 10.75
CA LEU A 169 -14.84 -2.79 10.24
C LEU A 169 -16.10 -3.35 10.93
N THR A 170 -16.33 -3.02 12.19
CA THR A 170 -17.36 -3.71 13.01
C THR A 170 -18.58 -2.84 13.35
N CYS A 171 -18.47 -1.51 13.27
CA CYS A 171 -19.60 -0.64 13.58
C CYS A 171 -20.74 -0.83 12.56
N ASN A 172 -21.94 -1.12 13.05
CA ASN A 172 -23.11 -1.29 12.21
C ASN A 172 -23.34 -0.04 11.34
N SER A 173 -23.70 -0.25 10.06
CA SER A 173 -23.87 0.81 9.08
C SER A 173 -25.17 1.59 9.24
N THR A 174 -26.15 1.01 9.92
CA THR A 174 -27.43 1.67 10.23
C THR A 174 -27.35 2.50 11.51
N ASP A 175 -26.37 2.23 12.39
CA ASP A 175 -26.17 2.96 13.64
C ASP A 175 -25.30 4.21 13.42
N GLU A 176 -25.90 5.28 12.88
CA GLU A 176 -25.20 6.55 12.67
C GLU A 176 -24.70 7.18 13.98
N LYS A 177 -25.33 6.88 15.13
CA LYS A 177 -24.95 7.45 16.43
C LYS A 177 -23.66 6.80 16.93
N ALA A 178 -23.58 5.47 16.92
CA ALA A 178 -22.37 4.74 17.28
C ALA A 178 -21.20 5.12 16.35
N TRP A 179 -21.44 5.22 15.03
CA TRP A 179 -20.42 5.66 14.08
C TRP A 179 -19.87 7.06 14.41
N LYS A 180 -20.75 8.03 14.68
CA LYS A 180 -20.32 9.40 15.04
C LYS A 180 -19.56 9.43 16.36
N GLN A 181 -19.95 8.59 17.33
CA GLN A 181 -19.25 8.50 18.61
C GLN A 181 -17.86 7.91 18.46
N GLY A 182 -17.71 6.77 17.74
CA GLY A 182 -16.40 6.17 17.49
C GLY A 182 -15.49 7.06 16.65
N LYS A 183 -16.06 7.76 15.65
CA LYS A 183 -15.36 8.81 14.89
C LYS A 183 -14.78 9.90 15.79
N ARG A 184 -15.60 10.45 16.69
CA ARG A 184 -15.16 11.48 17.66
C ARG A 184 -14.16 10.94 18.67
N LYS A 185 -14.28 9.68 19.10
CA LYS A 185 -13.30 9.02 19.98
C LYS A 185 -11.93 8.97 19.31
N ALA A 186 -11.87 8.52 18.06
CA ALA A 186 -10.63 8.45 17.28
C ALA A 186 -10.05 9.83 16.96
N GLU A 187 -10.89 10.86 16.78
CA GLU A 187 -10.43 12.23 16.57
C GLU A 187 -9.87 12.90 17.83
N LYS A 188 -10.14 12.34 19.02
CA LYS A 188 -9.64 12.81 20.32
C LYS A 188 -8.59 11.87 20.92
N ASP A 189 -8.01 10.99 20.10
CA ASP A 189 -6.98 10.06 20.56
C ASP A 189 -5.74 10.85 21.00
N GLU A 190 -5.34 10.67 22.26
CA GLU A 190 -4.16 11.34 22.84
C GLU A 190 -2.86 10.58 22.55
N MET A 191 -2.95 9.32 22.09
CA MET A 191 -1.81 8.46 21.73
C MET A 191 -1.35 8.70 20.29
N VAL A 192 -1.14 9.98 19.97
CA VAL A 192 -0.65 10.46 18.68
C VAL A 192 0.61 11.30 18.89
N GLY A 193 1.38 11.52 17.82
CA GLY A 193 2.63 12.26 17.90
C GLY A 193 3.62 11.62 18.86
N ALA A 194 4.14 12.39 19.84
CA ALA A 194 5.13 11.92 20.79
C ALA A 194 4.60 10.79 21.70
N ASN A 195 3.31 10.83 22.06
CA ASN A 195 2.70 9.84 22.96
C ASN A 195 2.53 8.47 22.28
N PHE A 196 2.53 8.40 20.95
CA PHE A 196 2.50 7.12 20.24
C PHE A 196 3.67 6.24 20.65
N PHE A 197 4.88 6.80 20.77
CA PHE A 197 6.08 6.01 21.09
C PHE A 197 6.05 5.42 22.51
N LEU A 198 5.29 6.02 23.44
CA LEU A 198 5.07 5.44 24.77
C LEU A 198 4.31 4.10 24.71
N THR A 199 3.55 3.85 23.64
CA THR A 199 2.84 2.59 23.46
C THR A 199 3.77 1.45 23.06
N ILE A 200 5.00 1.73 22.64
CA ILE A 200 5.92 0.73 22.10
C ILE A 200 6.72 0.08 23.23
N SER A 201 6.65 -1.24 23.30
CA SER A 201 7.46 -2.07 24.20
C SER A 201 8.56 -2.74 23.39
N THR A 202 9.83 -2.52 23.75
CA THR A 202 10.99 -3.05 23.04
C THR A 202 11.59 -4.28 23.72
N PRO A 203 12.43 -5.05 23.01
CA PRO A 203 13.29 -6.06 23.63
C PRO A 203 14.19 -5.44 24.72
N ALA A 204 14.64 -6.28 25.66
CA ALA A 204 15.46 -5.83 26.79
C ALA A 204 16.87 -5.38 26.39
N ALA A 205 17.45 -5.98 25.35
CA ALA A 205 18.76 -5.61 24.85
C ALA A 205 18.65 -4.37 23.93
N PRO A 206 19.36 -3.27 24.22
CA PRO A 206 19.37 -2.11 23.34
C PRO A 206 20.10 -2.42 22.03
N LEU A 207 19.74 -1.69 20.98
CA LEU A 207 20.36 -1.79 19.67
C LEU A 207 21.66 -0.97 19.62
N ASP A 208 22.60 -1.41 18.79
CA ASP A 208 23.76 -0.60 18.43
C ASP A 208 23.34 0.50 17.44
N PHE A 209 23.43 1.76 17.87
CA PHE A 209 23.05 2.90 17.04
C PHE A 209 23.90 3.08 15.78
N GLN A 210 25.15 2.62 15.77
CA GLN A 210 25.96 2.65 14.56
C GLN A 210 25.43 1.64 13.52
N GLU A 211 25.04 0.45 13.96
CA GLU A 211 24.41 -0.56 13.11
C GLU A 211 23.04 -0.08 12.62
N VAL A 212 22.25 0.54 13.49
CA VAL A 212 20.96 1.15 13.13
C VAL A 212 21.15 2.22 12.06
N GLU A 213 22.09 3.16 12.23
CA GLU A 213 22.35 4.23 11.26
C GLU A 213 22.74 3.65 9.89
N SER A 214 23.63 2.64 9.87
CA SER A 214 24.03 1.93 8.66
C SER A 214 22.84 1.26 7.94
N LYS A 215 21.97 0.56 8.69
CA LYS A 215 20.76 -0.07 8.16
C LYS A 215 19.79 0.95 7.57
N ILE A 216 19.61 2.09 8.24
CA ILE A 216 18.74 3.17 7.78
C ILE A 216 19.28 3.81 6.49
N ASP A 217 20.60 3.99 6.36
CA ASP A 217 21.21 4.50 5.14
C ASP A 217 21.13 3.53 3.96
N GLY A 218 21.34 2.24 4.23
CA GLY A 218 21.11 1.18 3.26
C GLY A 218 19.67 1.17 2.77
N PHE A 219 18.71 1.22 3.70
CA PHE A 219 17.29 1.21 3.37
C PHE A 219 16.86 2.47 2.62
N LYS A 220 17.36 3.66 2.98
CA LYS A 220 17.13 4.92 2.24
C LYS A 220 17.58 4.82 0.78
N THR A 221 18.75 4.23 0.56
CA THR A 221 19.28 4.04 -0.80
C THR A 221 18.43 3.02 -1.58
N PHE A 222 18.02 1.94 -0.90
CA PHE A 222 17.14 0.93 -1.46
C PHE A 222 15.77 1.51 -1.86
N THR A 223 15.08 2.25 -0.99
CA THR A 223 13.73 2.78 -1.28
C THR A 223 13.73 3.73 -2.45
N LYS A 224 14.73 4.61 -2.55
CA LYS A 224 14.89 5.49 -3.71
C LYS A 224 15.05 4.70 -5.01
N ARG A 225 15.96 3.72 -5.05
CA ARG A 225 16.17 2.90 -6.26
C ARG A 225 14.94 2.07 -6.61
N MET A 226 14.23 1.56 -5.60
CA MET A 226 13.00 0.81 -5.80
C MET A 226 11.90 1.68 -6.40
N ASP A 227 11.77 2.93 -5.95
CA ASP A 227 10.78 3.88 -6.49
C ASP A 227 11.06 4.22 -7.95
N ASP A 228 12.32 4.56 -8.27
CA ASP A 228 12.76 4.82 -9.65
C ASP A 228 12.48 3.61 -10.57
N SER A 229 12.77 2.40 -10.07
CA SER A 229 12.56 1.15 -10.82
C SER A 229 11.08 0.82 -10.98
N ALA A 230 10.25 1.07 -9.97
CA ALA A 230 8.81 0.88 -10.02
C ALA A 230 8.16 1.84 -11.03
N LEU A 231 8.59 3.11 -11.06
CA LEU A 231 8.17 4.10 -12.05
C LEU A 231 8.52 3.66 -13.47
N GLN A 232 9.76 3.23 -13.70
CA GLN A 232 10.20 2.74 -15.00
C GLN A 232 9.39 1.52 -15.45
N LEU A 233 9.25 0.51 -14.58
CA LEU A 233 8.49 -0.69 -14.90
C LEU A 233 7.02 -0.37 -15.20
N ASN A 234 6.40 0.49 -14.39
CA ASN A 234 5.02 0.92 -14.60
C ASN A 234 4.85 1.62 -15.95
N ALA A 235 5.78 2.47 -16.36
CA ALA A 235 5.75 3.11 -17.67
C ALA A 235 5.84 2.10 -18.82
N THR A 236 6.77 1.14 -18.73
CA THR A 236 6.94 0.08 -19.74
C THR A 236 5.71 -0.82 -19.83
N VAL A 237 5.18 -1.27 -18.70
CA VAL A 237 3.97 -2.12 -18.64
C VAL A 237 2.75 -1.39 -19.20
N ASN A 238 2.56 -0.12 -18.85
CA ASN A 238 1.48 0.70 -19.39
C ASN A 238 1.57 0.87 -20.91
N GLU A 239 2.77 1.13 -21.44
CA GLU A 239 2.97 1.25 -22.88
C GLU A 239 2.70 -0.08 -23.59
N PHE A 240 3.19 -1.18 -23.03
CA PHE A 240 2.97 -2.51 -23.57
C PHE A 240 1.48 -2.89 -23.58
N ALA A 241 0.75 -2.62 -22.49
CA ALA A 241 -0.69 -2.82 -22.42
C ALA A 241 -1.44 -2.05 -23.52
N ARG A 242 -1.10 -0.75 -23.74
CA ARG A 242 -1.70 0.04 -24.82
C ARG A 242 -1.41 -0.55 -26.21
N LYS A 243 -0.19 -1.04 -26.44
CA LYS A 243 0.18 -1.71 -27.69
C LYS A 243 -0.60 -3.00 -27.89
N GLN A 244 -0.87 -3.79 -26.85
CA GLN A 244 -1.72 -4.97 -26.97
C GLN A 244 -3.17 -4.63 -27.29
N ILE A 245 -3.76 -3.66 -26.58
CA ILE A 245 -5.16 -3.22 -26.72
C ILE A 245 -5.48 -2.73 -28.13
N SER A 246 -4.61 -1.89 -28.69
CA SER A 246 -4.88 -1.23 -29.97
C SER A 246 -3.96 -1.73 -31.09
N GLY A 247 -2.65 -1.74 -30.85
CA GLY A 247 -1.65 -2.05 -31.87
C GLY A 247 -1.72 -3.49 -32.37
N PHE A 248 -1.52 -4.47 -31.48
CA PHE A 248 -1.54 -5.88 -31.85
C PHE A 248 -2.91 -6.30 -32.37
N LYS A 249 -4.00 -5.90 -31.70
CA LYS A 249 -5.36 -6.11 -32.19
C LYS A 249 -5.52 -5.66 -33.65
N LYS A 250 -5.10 -4.44 -33.98
CA LYS A 250 -5.21 -3.89 -35.33
C LYS A 250 -4.39 -4.68 -36.36
N GLU A 251 -3.17 -5.09 -36.04
CA GLU A 251 -2.34 -5.87 -36.95
C GLU A 251 -2.95 -7.26 -37.22
N TYR A 252 -3.44 -7.95 -36.20
CA TYR A 252 -4.13 -9.23 -36.35
C TYR A 252 -5.42 -9.11 -37.16
N GLN A 253 -6.22 -8.07 -36.92
CA GLN A 253 -7.42 -7.77 -37.72
C GLN A 253 -7.08 -7.48 -39.18
N LYS A 254 -5.98 -6.76 -39.45
CA LYS A 254 -5.54 -6.47 -40.81
C LYS A 254 -5.17 -7.74 -41.58
N VAL A 255 -4.43 -8.65 -40.95
CA VAL A 255 -4.12 -9.96 -41.54
C VAL A 255 -5.39 -10.77 -41.77
N GLY A 256 -6.30 -10.81 -40.78
CA GLY A 256 -7.58 -11.50 -40.89
C GLY A 256 -8.44 -11.01 -42.06
N LEU A 257 -8.54 -9.69 -42.22
CA LEU A 257 -9.24 -9.06 -43.34
C LEU A 257 -8.62 -9.43 -44.69
N SER A 258 -7.29 -9.47 -44.79
CA SER A 258 -6.62 -9.87 -46.04
C SER A 258 -6.97 -11.30 -46.47
N PHE A 259 -7.06 -12.24 -45.53
CA PHE A 259 -7.52 -13.60 -45.84
C PHE A 259 -8.98 -13.63 -46.31
N LYS A 260 -9.87 -12.88 -45.65
CA LYS A 260 -11.28 -12.80 -46.04
C LYS A 260 -11.47 -12.21 -47.44
N VAL A 261 -10.75 -11.13 -47.78
CA VAL A 261 -10.80 -10.53 -49.12
C VAL A 261 -10.30 -11.50 -50.19
N LEU A 262 -9.25 -12.28 -49.89
CA LEU A 262 -8.76 -13.31 -50.81
C LEU A 262 -9.80 -14.41 -51.04
N SER A 263 -10.42 -14.90 -49.95
CA SER A 263 -11.50 -15.89 -50.03
C SER A 263 -12.67 -15.39 -50.88
N GLN A 264 -13.11 -14.14 -50.66
CA GLN A 264 -14.17 -13.49 -51.45
C GLN A 264 -13.83 -13.43 -52.95
N ALA A 265 -12.57 -13.15 -53.30
CA ALA A 265 -12.13 -13.14 -54.69
C ALA A 265 -12.22 -14.54 -55.32
N PHE A 266 -11.91 -15.61 -54.57
CA PHE A 266 -12.03 -16.99 -55.06
C PHE A 266 -13.49 -17.46 -55.20
N GLU A 267 -14.40 -16.89 -54.41
CA GLU A 267 -15.84 -17.18 -54.52
C GLU A 267 -16.48 -16.58 -55.78
N MET A 268 -15.84 -15.62 -56.45
CA MET A 268 -16.40 -14.95 -57.63
C MET A 268 -16.60 -15.88 -58.83
N ASP A 269 -15.75 -16.90 -59.01
CA ASP A 269 -15.82 -17.85 -60.13
C ASP A 269 -16.66 -19.11 -59.80
N GLN A 270 -17.15 -19.22 -58.55
CA GLN A 270 -18.11 -20.24 -58.08
C GLN A 270 -17.80 -21.71 -58.45
N GLN A 271 -16.52 -22.07 -58.54
CA GLN A 271 -16.11 -23.45 -58.81
C GLN A 271 -16.43 -24.36 -57.61
N ALA A 272 -17.30 -25.35 -57.81
CA ALA A 272 -17.80 -26.19 -56.71
C ALA A 272 -16.69 -26.95 -55.96
N TYR A 273 -15.60 -27.32 -56.64
CA TYR A 273 -14.48 -28.03 -56.02
C TYR A 273 -13.60 -27.15 -55.12
N SER A 274 -13.63 -25.82 -55.28
CA SER A 274 -12.81 -24.88 -54.47
C SER A 274 -13.53 -24.34 -53.24
N ALA A 275 -14.83 -24.64 -53.08
CA ALA A 275 -15.65 -24.12 -51.98
C ALA A 275 -15.06 -24.41 -50.59
N GLY A 276 -14.50 -25.61 -50.37
CA GLY A 276 -13.87 -25.98 -49.10
C GLY A 276 -12.65 -25.12 -48.77
N LEU A 277 -11.75 -24.93 -49.74
CA LEU A 277 -10.57 -24.08 -49.60
C LEU A 277 -10.97 -22.62 -49.31
N ASN A 278 -11.94 -22.07 -50.03
CA ASN A 278 -12.39 -20.70 -49.84
C ASN A 278 -12.91 -20.50 -48.41
N GLN A 279 -13.70 -21.45 -47.90
CA GLN A 279 -14.21 -21.44 -46.54
C GLN A 279 -13.06 -21.54 -45.52
N ALA A 280 -12.06 -22.40 -45.74
CA ALA A 280 -10.90 -22.54 -44.87
C ALA A 280 -10.05 -21.26 -44.79
N ILE A 281 -9.86 -20.55 -45.91
CA ILE A 281 -9.15 -19.26 -45.95
C ILE A 281 -9.95 -18.19 -45.20
N SER A 282 -11.27 -18.11 -45.43
CA SER A 282 -12.15 -17.17 -44.71
C SER A 282 -12.11 -17.42 -43.20
N PHE A 283 -12.20 -18.69 -42.79
CA PHE A 283 -12.13 -19.10 -41.39
C PHE A 283 -10.77 -18.78 -40.75
N THR A 284 -9.66 -18.91 -41.49
CA THR A 284 -8.34 -18.44 -41.04
C THR A 284 -8.38 -16.93 -40.78
N GLY A 285 -9.08 -16.16 -41.62
CA GLY A 285 -9.31 -14.74 -41.40
C GLY A 285 -10.03 -14.42 -40.08
N GLU A 286 -11.11 -15.14 -39.79
CA GLU A 286 -11.86 -15.03 -38.51
C GLU A 286 -11.01 -15.42 -37.29
N ALA A 287 -10.16 -16.43 -37.43
CA ALA A 287 -9.23 -16.86 -36.39
C ALA A 287 -8.25 -15.73 -36.01
N TYR A 288 -7.67 -15.08 -37.01
CA TYR A 288 -6.74 -13.95 -36.80
C TYR A 288 -7.45 -12.76 -36.14
N GLU A 289 -8.66 -12.41 -36.56
CA GLU A 289 -9.46 -11.37 -35.89
C GLU A 289 -9.71 -11.70 -34.41
N SER A 290 -10.06 -12.96 -34.12
CA SER A 290 -10.28 -13.45 -32.75
C SER A 290 -9.01 -13.38 -31.89
N ILE A 291 -7.84 -13.72 -32.45
CA ILE A 291 -6.55 -13.57 -31.76
C ILE A 291 -6.31 -12.08 -31.44
N GLY A 292 -6.64 -11.17 -32.35
CA GLY A 292 -6.57 -9.74 -32.10
C GLY A 292 -7.40 -9.29 -30.90
N GLU A 293 -8.62 -9.81 -30.75
CA GLU A 293 -9.46 -9.56 -29.56
C GLU A 293 -8.84 -10.15 -28.28
N TYR A 294 -8.25 -11.35 -28.36
CA TYR A 294 -7.55 -11.94 -27.21
C TYR A 294 -6.41 -11.07 -26.71
N PHE A 295 -5.60 -10.50 -27.61
CA PHE A 295 -4.56 -9.54 -27.24
C PHE A 295 -5.14 -8.30 -26.57
N ALA A 296 -6.30 -7.82 -27.02
CA ALA A 296 -6.89 -6.63 -26.43
C ALA A 296 -7.46 -6.84 -25.02
N GLU A 297 -7.96 -8.03 -24.73
CA GLU A 297 -8.45 -8.40 -23.40
C GLU A 297 -7.33 -8.74 -22.42
N GLN A 298 -6.16 -9.15 -22.91
CA GLN A 298 -5.12 -9.77 -22.10
C GLN A 298 -4.57 -8.87 -20.97
N PRO A 299 -4.26 -7.57 -21.19
CA PRO A 299 -3.67 -6.72 -20.15
C PRO A 299 -4.46 -6.68 -18.84
N SER A 300 -5.80 -6.78 -18.91
CA SER A 300 -6.66 -6.78 -17.73
C SER A 300 -6.45 -7.98 -16.80
N LYS A 301 -5.84 -9.05 -17.31
CA LYS A 301 -5.64 -10.32 -16.60
C LYS A 301 -4.26 -10.41 -15.96
N ASP A 302 -3.25 -9.74 -16.51
CA ASP A 302 -1.85 -9.95 -16.12
C ASP A 302 -1.05 -8.65 -15.88
N LEU A 303 -1.14 -7.66 -16.76
CA LEU A 303 -0.43 -6.38 -16.66
C LEU A 303 -1.10 -5.42 -15.68
N ASP A 304 -2.43 -5.31 -15.69
CA ASP A 304 -3.20 -4.47 -14.77
C ASP A 304 -2.92 -4.83 -13.29
N PRO A 305 -2.94 -6.12 -12.88
CA PRO A 305 -2.53 -6.53 -11.55
C PRO A 305 -1.10 -6.11 -11.15
N ILE A 306 -0.14 -6.12 -12.09
CA ILE A 306 1.23 -5.63 -11.84
C ILE A 306 1.19 -4.12 -11.56
N MET A 307 0.47 -3.35 -12.37
CA MET A 307 0.36 -1.89 -12.20
C MET A 307 -0.32 -1.54 -10.87
N ASP A 308 -1.35 -2.28 -10.47
CA ASP A 308 -2.03 -2.12 -9.18
C ASP A 308 -1.05 -2.37 -8.01
N LEU A 309 -0.25 -3.45 -8.08
CA LEU A 309 0.79 -3.74 -7.09
C LEU A 309 1.84 -2.63 -7.02
N LEU A 310 2.34 -2.17 -8.17
CA LEU A 310 3.34 -1.10 -8.23
C LEU A 310 2.79 0.20 -7.61
N GLY A 311 1.55 0.57 -7.91
CA GLY A 311 0.90 1.74 -7.32
C GLY A 311 0.78 1.66 -5.80
N LEU A 312 0.47 0.47 -5.26
CA LEU A 312 0.44 0.25 -3.80
C LEU A 312 1.83 0.45 -3.16
N TYR A 313 2.87 -0.11 -3.77
CA TYR A 313 4.24 0.03 -3.26
C TYR A 313 4.77 1.46 -3.40
N GLN A 314 4.41 2.20 -4.44
CA GLN A 314 4.73 3.63 -4.54
C GLN A 314 4.13 4.43 -3.38
N GLY A 315 2.91 4.10 -2.95
CA GLY A 315 2.32 4.67 -1.74
C GLY A 315 3.16 4.39 -0.48
N HIS A 316 3.61 3.15 -0.30
CA HIS A 316 4.51 2.82 0.81
C HIS A 316 5.87 3.54 0.72
N LEU A 317 6.46 3.61 -0.48
CA LEU A 317 7.74 4.25 -0.73
C LEU A 317 7.69 5.77 -0.46
N ALA A 318 6.55 6.41 -0.74
CA ALA A 318 6.31 7.81 -0.43
C ALA A 318 6.30 8.12 1.09
N ASN A 319 6.03 7.13 1.95
CA ASN A 319 6.03 7.31 3.41
C ASN A 319 7.45 7.29 4.01
N TYR A 320 8.37 6.53 3.41
CA TYR A 320 9.68 6.26 4.04
C TYR A 320 10.62 7.46 4.17
N PRO A 321 10.63 8.47 3.29
CA PRO A 321 11.44 9.68 3.50
C PRO A 321 11.19 10.32 4.86
N ASP A 322 9.93 10.40 5.27
CA ASP A 322 9.51 10.99 6.55
C ASP A 322 9.87 10.08 7.72
N ILE A 323 9.59 8.78 7.63
CA ILE A 323 9.95 7.78 8.66
C ILE A 323 11.48 7.77 8.91
N ILE A 324 12.27 7.74 7.83
CA ILE A 324 13.74 7.79 7.90
C ILE A 324 14.22 9.09 8.54
N HIS A 325 13.56 10.21 8.22
CA HIS A 325 13.91 11.50 8.81
C HIS A 325 13.66 11.55 10.32
N VAL A 326 12.58 10.93 10.80
CA VAL A 326 12.31 10.78 12.24
C VAL A 326 13.45 10.02 12.93
N GLN A 327 13.83 8.85 12.39
CA GLN A 327 14.89 8.04 12.96
C GLN A 327 16.26 8.74 12.95
N LYS A 328 16.63 9.40 11.84
CA LYS A 328 17.87 10.16 11.75
C LYS A 328 17.88 11.36 12.70
N GLY A 329 16.74 12.00 12.92
CA GLY A 329 16.60 13.06 13.92
C GLY A 329 16.87 12.55 15.33
N ALA A 330 16.33 11.38 15.69
CA ALA A 330 16.58 10.75 16.98
C ALA A 330 18.06 10.40 17.19
N LEU A 331 18.71 9.78 16.20
CA LEU A 331 20.15 9.47 16.25
C LEU A 331 21.02 10.72 16.37
N THR A 332 20.60 11.82 15.73
CA THR A 332 21.29 13.12 15.85
C THR A 332 21.21 13.63 17.29
N LYS A 333 20.06 13.48 17.96
CA LYS A 333 19.89 13.89 19.37
C LYS A 333 20.73 13.07 20.35
N VAL A 334 20.96 11.79 20.06
CA VAL A 334 21.92 10.95 20.81
C VAL A 334 23.35 11.48 20.67
N LYS A 335 23.79 11.80 19.45
CA LYS A 335 25.14 12.36 19.22
C LYS A 335 25.30 13.72 19.90
N GLU A 336 24.27 14.56 19.87
CA GLU A 336 24.25 15.86 20.56
C GLU A 336 24.29 15.71 22.09
N SER A 337 23.52 14.77 22.67
CA SER A 337 23.51 14.54 24.12
C SER A 337 24.86 14.04 24.63
N GLN A 338 25.48 13.09 23.93
CA GLN A 338 26.81 12.57 24.24
C GLN A 338 27.86 13.69 24.25
N LYS A 339 27.86 14.54 23.22
CA LYS A 339 28.75 15.71 23.16
C LYS A 339 28.51 16.68 24.32
N HIS A 340 27.25 16.94 24.69
CA HIS A 340 26.95 17.81 25.84
C HIS A 340 27.41 17.21 27.18
N VAL A 341 27.41 15.89 27.33
CA VAL A 341 28.00 15.22 28.49
C VAL A 341 29.51 15.43 28.54
N GLU A 342 30.20 15.26 27.41
CA GLU A 342 31.66 15.51 27.30
C GLU A 342 32.02 16.97 27.63
N GLU A 343 31.18 17.92 27.22
CA GLU A 343 31.35 19.35 27.51
C GLU A 343 30.89 19.76 28.92
N GLY A 344 30.41 18.82 29.75
CA GLY A 344 29.92 19.09 31.10
C GLY A 344 28.60 19.91 31.15
N LYS A 345 27.86 19.96 30.03
CA LYS A 345 26.60 20.69 29.90
C LYS A 345 25.36 19.83 30.15
N MET A 346 25.51 18.52 30.25
CA MET A 346 24.42 17.56 30.48
C MET A 346 24.88 16.45 31.42
N ASP A 347 23.98 15.97 32.27
CA ASP A 347 24.26 14.81 33.13
C ASP A 347 24.14 13.49 32.36
N ARG A 348 24.91 12.47 32.77
CA ARG A 348 24.89 11.15 32.13
C ARG A 348 23.52 10.48 32.17
N ALA A 349 22.78 10.59 33.27
CA ALA A 349 21.46 9.97 33.36
C ALA A 349 20.44 10.63 32.40
N GLN A 350 20.61 11.92 32.10
CA GLN A 350 19.78 12.61 31.10
C GLN A 350 20.08 12.12 29.68
N ALA A 351 21.36 11.89 29.37
CA ALA A 351 21.77 11.33 28.08
C ALA A 351 21.32 9.86 27.93
N GLU A 352 21.43 9.05 28.98
CA GLU A 352 20.91 7.66 28.99
C GLU A 352 19.41 7.61 28.69
N GLY A 353 18.61 8.53 29.25
CA GLY A 353 17.19 8.60 28.90
C GLY A 353 16.93 8.97 27.44
N ILE A 354 17.79 9.79 26.81
CA ILE A 354 17.70 10.10 25.37
C ILE A 354 18.02 8.83 24.55
N ASP A 355 19.04 8.07 24.97
CA ASP A 355 19.43 6.81 24.34
C ASP A 355 18.29 5.78 24.41
N GLU A 356 17.70 5.57 25.59
CA GLU A 356 16.55 4.66 25.78
C GLU A 356 15.38 5.00 24.84
N ARG A 357 15.03 6.28 24.72
CA ARG A 357 13.93 6.73 23.85
C ARG A 357 14.30 6.66 22.37
N CYS A 358 15.56 6.92 22.01
CA CYS A 358 16.04 6.67 20.65
C CYS A 358 15.99 5.18 20.30
N ASN A 359 16.31 4.29 21.24
CA ASN A 359 16.22 2.84 21.08
C ASN A 359 14.77 2.40 20.76
N ILE A 360 13.76 3.00 21.40
CA ILE A 360 12.34 2.74 21.09
C ILE A 360 12.00 3.08 19.64
N ILE A 361 12.38 4.27 19.16
CA ILE A 361 12.15 4.67 17.75
C ILE A 361 12.92 3.73 16.81
N SER A 362 14.14 3.35 17.18
CA SER A 362 15.00 2.46 16.38
C SER A 362 14.39 1.07 16.22
N CYS A 363 13.95 0.45 17.32
CA CYS A 363 13.27 -0.85 17.30
C CYS A 363 12.02 -0.83 16.42
N ALA A 364 11.16 0.20 16.59
CA ALA A 364 9.94 0.35 15.81
C ALA A 364 10.22 0.54 14.31
N THR A 365 11.19 1.39 13.98
CA THR A 365 11.54 1.68 12.58
C THR A 365 12.12 0.44 11.89
N LEU A 366 13.00 -0.30 12.57
CA LEU A 366 13.57 -1.54 12.02
C LEU A 366 12.51 -2.64 11.89
N ALA A 367 11.59 -2.76 12.85
CA ALA A 367 10.45 -3.67 12.77
C ALA A 367 9.55 -3.36 11.55
N GLU A 368 9.33 -2.08 11.26
CA GLU A 368 8.57 -1.66 10.09
C GLU A 368 9.30 -1.98 8.77
N ILE A 369 10.61 -1.74 8.70
CA ILE A 369 11.43 -2.08 7.54
C ILE A 369 11.41 -3.60 7.29
N GLN A 370 11.51 -4.38 8.37
CA GLN A 370 11.44 -5.83 8.31
C GLN A 370 10.08 -6.30 7.77
N HIS A 371 8.98 -5.74 8.30
CA HIS A 371 7.63 -6.04 7.83
C HIS A 371 7.46 -5.70 6.35
N PHE A 372 7.92 -4.52 5.91
CA PHE A 372 7.88 -4.12 4.51
C PHE A 372 8.59 -5.13 3.60
N HIS A 373 9.78 -5.58 3.98
CA HIS A 373 10.52 -6.56 3.18
C HIS A 373 9.82 -7.92 3.13
N GLN A 374 9.28 -8.41 4.25
CA GLN A 374 8.51 -9.67 4.30
C GLN A 374 7.31 -9.61 3.35
N ILE A 375 6.51 -8.54 3.44
CA ILE A 375 5.32 -8.34 2.62
C ILE A 375 5.70 -8.16 1.14
N ARG A 376 6.75 -7.38 0.84
CA ARG A 376 7.31 -7.23 -0.53
C ARG A 376 7.68 -8.55 -1.16
N VAL A 377 8.38 -9.44 -0.44
CA VAL A 377 8.76 -10.74 -0.98
C VAL A 377 7.51 -11.58 -1.27
N ARG A 378 6.53 -11.61 -0.36
CA ARG A 378 5.26 -12.31 -0.56
C ARG A 378 4.53 -11.82 -1.81
N ASP A 379 4.33 -10.51 -1.92
CA ASP A 379 3.45 -9.93 -2.93
C ASP A 379 4.06 -9.95 -4.32
N PHE A 380 5.34 -9.57 -4.47
CA PHE A 380 6.00 -9.64 -5.77
C PHE A 380 6.16 -11.10 -6.24
N LYS A 381 6.40 -12.05 -5.34
CA LYS A 381 6.43 -13.47 -5.70
C LYS A 381 5.08 -13.93 -6.24
N ALA A 382 4.00 -13.68 -5.49
CA ALA A 382 2.65 -14.08 -5.89
C ALA A 382 2.25 -13.41 -7.22
N GLN A 383 2.55 -12.13 -7.39
CA GLN A 383 2.22 -11.38 -8.60
C GLN A 383 3.00 -11.86 -9.82
N MET A 384 4.28 -12.20 -9.67
CA MET A 384 5.06 -12.78 -10.76
C MET A 384 4.58 -14.17 -11.16
N GLN A 385 4.19 -14.99 -10.18
CA GLN A 385 3.57 -16.29 -10.45
C GLN A 385 2.26 -16.14 -11.22
N HIS A 386 1.39 -15.22 -10.79
CA HIS A 386 0.14 -14.92 -11.48
C HIS A 386 0.38 -14.44 -12.92
N TYR A 387 1.29 -13.48 -13.12
CA TYR A 387 1.64 -12.97 -14.44
C TYR A 387 2.09 -14.09 -15.40
N LEU A 388 3.02 -14.93 -14.96
CA LEU A 388 3.52 -16.04 -15.78
C LEU A 388 2.42 -17.06 -16.09
N GLN A 389 1.58 -17.39 -15.11
CA GLN A 389 0.46 -18.31 -15.33
C GLN A 389 -0.53 -17.76 -16.36
N GLN A 390 -0.87 -16.47 -16.29
CA GLN A 390 -1.77 -15.83 -17.25
C GLN A 390 -1.15 -15.77 -18.65
N GLN A 391 0.15 -15.50 -18.76
CA GLN A 391 0.86 -15.54 -20.05
C GLN A 391 0.87 -16.95 -20.66
N ILE A 392 1.13 -17.99 -19.86
CA ILE A 392 1.06 -19.39 -20.32
C ILE A 392 -0.35 -19.70 -20.84
N THR A 393 -1.38 -19.40 -20.04
CA THR A 393 -2.78 -19.62 -20.42
C THR A 393 -3.16 -18.83 -21.68
N PHE A 394 -2.67 -17.61 -21.83
CA PHE A 394 -2.89 -16.78 -23.01
C PHE A 394 -2.34 -17.42 -24.29
N PHE A 395 -1.07 -17.82 -24.28
CA PHE A 395 -0.47 -18.44 -25.46
C PHE A 395 -1.07 -19.81 -25.77
N GLN A 396 -1.47 -20.59 -24.75
CA GLN A 396 -2.24 -21.83 -24.95
C GLN A 396 -3.61 -21.55 -25.59
N LYS A 397 -4.30 -20.47 -25.19
CA LYS A 397 -5.58 -20.06 -25.80
C LYS A 397 -5.41 -19.71 -27.28
N ILE A 398 -4.28 -19.08 -27.66
CA ILE A 398 -3.98 -18.77 -29.07
C ILE A 398 -3.77 -20.05 -29.89
N THR A 399 -3.05 -21.04 -29.37
CA THR A 399 -2.77 -22.27 -30.15
C THR A 399 -4.01 -23.12 -30.41
N VAL A 400 -5.04 -23.01 -29.58
CA VAL A 400 -6.32 -23.69 -29.75
C VAL A 400 -7.41 -22.79 -30.34
N ALA A 401 -7.06 -21.60 -30.84
CA ALA A 401 -8.02 -20.69 -31.45
C ALA A 401 -8.73 -21.39 -32.63
N PRO A 402 -10.07 -21.23 -32.76
CA PRO A 402 -10.82 -21.77 -33.89
C PRO A 402 -10.18 -21.29 -35.20
N GLY A 403 -9.68 -22.20 -36.03
CA GLY A 403 -8.96 -21.87 -37.29
C GLY A 403 -7.50 -22.28 -37.35
N LEU A 404 -6.85 -22.50 -36.20
CA LEU A 404 -5.49 -23.03 -36.12
C LEU A 404 -5.45 -24.53 -35.77
N SER A 405 -6.61 -25.14 -35.48
CA SER A 405 -6.71 -26.57 -35.23
C SER A 405 -6.34 -27.37 -36.49
N PHE A 406 -5.36 -28.26 -36.34
CA PHE A 406 -4.88 -29.20 -37.36
C PHE A 406 -6.00 -30.03 -38.03
N ASN A 407 -7.19 -30.14 -37.42
CA ASN A 407 -8.30 -30.89 -37.99
C ASN A 407 -8.94 -30.25 -39.24
N ASN A 408 -8.61 -28.99 -39.57
CA ASN A 408 -8.99 -28.37 -40.84
C ASN A 408 -8.06 -28.77 -42.01
N HIS A 409 -7.01 -29.56 -41.78
CA HIS A 409 -6.17 -30.09 -42.87
C HIS A 409 -6.98 -30.95 -43.86
N SER A 410 -8.11 -31.53 -43.44
CA SER A 410 -9.01 -32.30 -44.30
C SER A 410 -9.81 -31.44 -45.30
N VAL A 411 -9.75 -30.11 -45.18
CA VAL A 411 -10.45 -29.15 -46.06
C VAL A 411 -9.48 -28.47 -47.04
N ILE A 412 -8.17 -28.52 -46.77
CA ILE A 412 -7.11 -27.91 -47.58
C ILE A 412 -6.48 -28.90 -48.57
N ILE A 413 -6.64 -30.22 -48.36
CA ILE A 413 -6.15 -31.28 -49.25
C ILE A 413 -7.28 -31.80 -50.13
#